data_AF-A3WSR8-F1
#
_entry.id   AF-A3WSR8-F1
#
_cell.length_a   1.000
_cell.length_b   1.000
_cell.length_c   1.000
_cell.angle_alpha   90.00
_cell.angle_beta   90.00
_cell.angle_gamma   90.00
#
_symmetry.space_group_name_H-M   'P 1'
#
loop_
_entity.id
_entity.type
_entity.pdbx_description
1 polymer ?
#
loop_
_entity_poly.entity_id
_entity_poly.type
_entity_poly.pdbx_seq_one_letter_code
_entity_poly.pdbx_strand_id
1 'polypeptide(L)'
;MSGSRRSRVKYTKDELDFVEQHCQMLRSDMHAEFVKRFGRCDISIRNLDELRKRNRWLTGRTGPPPGWKPRYKFPVGHRPANAFKVGNIPKHKFKRIREIGFEFLTKDGYTAIYIAPKHFVPKHRYLWEQKYGAIPAGYFLKCKGDRADSDPSNWELIPRGLISMLDGPQGRGYSRAPAELKPIIMAVTRLEHTLKERKRR
;
A
#
# COMPACT_ATOMS: atom_id res chain seq x y z
N MET A 1 -0.48 -7.26 -29.49
CA MET A 1 -1.45 -6.18 -29.81
C MET A 1 -0.81 -4.85 -29.43
N SER A 2 -0.18 -4.16 -30.39
CA SER A 2 0.44 -2.86 -30.14
C SER A 2 -0.65 -1.81 -29.92
N GLY A 3 -0.76 -1.30 -28.70
CA GLY A 3 -1.64 -0.18 -28.40
C GLY A 3 -1.10 1.08 -29.08
N SER A 4 -1.63 1.42 -30.26
CA SER A 4 -1.36 2.70 -30.90
C SER A 4 -1.78 3.82 -29.94
N ARG A 5 -0.80 4.56 -29.40
CA ARG A 5 -1.07 5.78 -28.63
C ARG A 5 -1.71 6.77 -29.58
N ARG A 6 -3.01 7.03 -29.43
CA ARG A 6 -3.69 8.05 -30.24
C ARG A 6 -2.96 9.38 -30.08
N SER A 7 -2.51 9.96 -31.19
CA SER A 7 -1.90 11.28 -31.22
C SER A 7 -2.91 12.33 -30.78
N ARG A 8 -2.44 13.33 -30.03
CA ARG A 8 -3.29 14.44 -29.59
C ARG A 8 -3.67 15.27 -30.82
N VAL A 9 -4.97 15.40 -31.08
CA VAL A 9 -5.50 16.26 -32.15
C VAL A 9 -4.99 17.69 -31.93
N LYS A 10 -4.34 18.23 -32.96
CA LYS A 10 -3.87 19.62 -33.00
C LYS A 10 -5.02 20.49 -33.52
N TYR A 11 -5.23 21.61 -32.82
CA TYR A 11 -6.22 22.61 -33.19
C TYR A 11 -5.51 23.92 -33.50
N THR A 12 -5.99 24.65 -34.51
CA THR A 12 -5.52 26.02 -34.78
C THR A 12 -6.13 27.00 -33.77
N LYS A 13 -5.60 28.23 -33.72
CA LYS A 13 -6.14 29.27 -32.82
C LYS A 13 -7.61 29.58 -33.14
N ASP A 14 -7.93 29.72 -34.42
CA ASP A 14 -9.30 30.02 -34.88
C ASP A 14 -10.29 28.89 -34.52
N GLU A 15 -9.86 27.63 -34.58
CA GLU A 15 -10.65 26.48 -34.15
C GLU A 15 -10.90 26.50 -32.63
N LEU A 16 -9.91 26.89 -31.84
CA LEU A 16 -10.06 27.01 -30.38
C LEU A 16 -11.02 28.14 -30.00
N ASP A 17 -10.86 29.32 -30.60
CA ASP A 17 -11.70 30.48 -30.36
C ASP A 17 -13.16 30.19 -30.75
N PHE A 18 -13.37 29.46 -31.85
CA PHE A 18 -14.71 29.01 -32.25
C PHE A 18 -15.35 28.09 -31.19
N VAL A 19 -14.61 27.08 -30.71
CA VAL A 19 -15.13 26.13 -29.72
C VAL A 19 -15.42 26.81 -28.36
N GLU A 20 -14.63 27.82 -28.00
CA GLU A 20 -14.86 28.64 -26.80
C GLU A 20 -16.18 29.43 -26.90
N GLN A 21 -16.41 30.13 -28.02
CA GLN A 21 -17.62 30.91 -28.25
C GLN A 21 -18.89 30.05 -28.30
N HIS A 22 -18.79 28.83 -28.84
CA HIS A 22 -19.93 27.93 -29.05
C HIS A 22 -20.06 26.89 -27.92
N CYS A 23 -19.36 27.07 -26.79
CA CYS A 23 -19.36 26.10 -25.70
C CYS A 23 -20.74 25.93 -25.03
N GLN A 24 -21.67 26.87 -25.19
CA GLN A 24 -23.02 26.73 -24.61
C GLN A 24 -23.97 25.85 -25.42
N MET A 25 -23.64 25.57 -26.69
CA MET A 25 -24.47 24.78 -27.59
C MET A 25 -24.45 23.28 -27.24
N LEU A 26 -25.47 22.56 -27.73
CA LEU A 26 -25.50 21.10 -27.72
C LEU A 26 -24.28 20.54 -28.47
N ARG A 27 -23.76 19.40 -27.99
CA ARG A 27 -22.53 18.79 -28.53
C ARG A 27 -22.66 18.40 -30.01
N SER A 28 -23.86 17.98 -30.42
CA SER A 28 -24.19 17.62 -31.81
C SER A 28 -24.09 18.85 -32.72
N ASP A 29 -24.72 19.93 -32.31
CA ASP A 29 -24.92 21.12 -33.15
C ASP A 29 -23.60 21.88 -33.31
N MET A 30 -22.82 21.95 -32.22
CA MET A 30 -21.48 22.53 -32.25
C MET A 30 -20.53 21.74 -33.17
N HIS A 31 -20.64 20.40 -33.20
CA HIS A 31 -19.84 19.58 -34.12
C HIS A 31 -20.27 19.79 -35.58
N ALA A 32 -21.57 19.88 -35.85
CA ALA A 32 -22.08 20.15 -37.19
C ALA A 32 -21.60 21.52 -37.72
N GLU A 33 -21.68 22.57 -36.90
CA GLU A 33 -21.18 23.91 -37.25
C GLU A 33 -19.65 23.94 -37.38
N PHE A 34 -18.93 23.18 -36.55
CA PHE A 34 -17.48 23.05 -36.65
C PHE A 34 -17.06 22.41 -37.99
N VAL A 35 -17.72 21.32 -38.39
CA VAL A 35 -17.48 20.66 -39.68
C VAL A 35 -17.85 21.58 -40.84
N LYS A 36 -18.96 22.32 -40.74
CA LYS A 36 -19.39 23.27 -41.76
C LYS A 36 -18.41 24.44 -41.95
N ARG A 37 -17.83 24.95 -40.85
CA ARG A 37 -16.92 26.10 -40.87
C ARG A 37 -15.50 25.74 -41.28
N PHE A 38 -14.98 24.60 -40.83
CA PHE A 38 -13.57 24.23 -41.02
C PHE A 38 -13.36 23.03 -41.97
N GLY A 39 -14.43 22.37 -42.42
CA GLY A 39 -14.35 21.21 -43.33
C GLY A 39 -13.73 19.95 -42.70
N ARG A 40 -13.57 19.93 -41.37
CA ARG A 40 -12.81 18.89 -40.65
C ARG A 40 -13.68 17.76 -40.13
N CYS A 41 -13.97 16.80 -41.01
CA CYS A 41 -14.73 15.59 -40.68
C CYS A 41 -13.92 14.56 -39.88
N ASP A 42 -12.59 14.73 -39.77
CA ASP A 42 -11.67 13.87 -39.01
C ASP A 42 -11.87 13.99 -37.49
N ILE A 43 -12.40 15.12 -37.03
CA ILE A 43 -12.61 15.39 -35.63
C ILE A 43 -13.98 14.85 -35.21
N SER A 44 -13.98 13.84 -34.33
CA SER A 44 -15.22 13.33 -33.73
C SER A 44 -15.81 14.30 -32.69
N ILE A 45 -17.12 14.21 -32.46
CA ILE A 45 -17.84 14.92 -31.39
C ILE A 45 -17.13 14.75 -30.03
N ARG A 46 -16.60 13.55 -29.77
CA ARG A 46 -15.87 13.23 -28.53
C ARG A 46 -14.60 14.05 -28.36
N ASN A 47 -13.86 14.29 -29.44
CA ASN A 47 -12.62 15.08 -29.39
C ASN A 47 -12.90 16.54 -29.00
N LEU A 48 -14.01 17.10 -29.47
CA LEU A 48 -14.46 18.45 -29.12
C LEU A 48 -15.00 18.51 -27.67
N ASP A 49 -15.70 17.48 -27.20
CA ASP A 49 -16.13 17.40 -25.78
C ASP A 49 -14.93 17.26 -24.82
N GLU A 50 -13.93 16.45 -25.16
CA GLU A 50 -12.68 16.34 -24.40
C GLU A 50 -11.89 17.66 -24.42
N LEU A 51 -11.86 18.37 -25.55
CA LEU A 51 -11.28 19.71 -25.70
C LEU A 51 -11.94 20.73 -24.76
N ARG A 52 -13.27 20.75 -24.70
CA ARG A 52 -14.03 21.62 -23.79
C ARG A 52 -13.75 21.31 -22.32
N LYS A 53 -13.71 20.02 -21.96
CA LYS A 53 -13.44 19.57 -20.58
C LYS A 53 -12.05 19.96 -20.09
N ARG A 54 -11.00 19.77 -20.92
CA ARG A 54 -9.63 20.13 -20.55
C ARG A 54 -9.43 21.65 -20.40
N ASN A 55 -10.14 22.45 -21.19
CA ASN A 55 -10.09 23.92 -21.16
C ASN A 55 -11.11 24.55 -20.20
N ARG A 56 -11.93 23.74 -19.50
CA ARG A 56 -12.98 24.20 -18.58
C ARG A 56 -14.06 25.08 -19.23
N TRP A 57 -14.31 24.92 -20.54
CA TRP A 57 -15.40 25.57 -21.27
C TRP A 57 -16.73 24.83 -21.04
N LEU A 58 -17.26 25.00 -19.83
CA LEU A 58 -18.47 24.35 -19.34
C LEU A 58 -19.69 25.26 -19.52
N THR A 59 -20.86 24.66 -19.72
CA THR A 59 -22.16 25.36 -19.89
C THR A 59 -22.69 26.01 -18.60
N GLY A 60 -21.88 26.13 -17.54
CA GLY A 60 -22.29 26.68 -16.24
C GLY A 60 -23.36 25.87 -15.46
N ARG A 61 -23.76 24.69 -15.97
CA ARG A 61 -24.74 23.83 -15.30
C ARG A 61 -24.14 23.14 -14.08
N THR A 62 -24.50 23.62 -12.90
CA THR A 62 -24.11 23.03 -11.61
C THR A 62 -25.21 22.10 -11.10
N GLY A 63 -25.36 20.93 -11.73
CA GLY A 63 -26.27 19.89 -11.24
C GLY A 63 -27.16 19.24 -12.30
N PRO A 64 -27.98 18.26 -11.89
CA PRO A 64 -28.93 17.60 -12.78
C PRO A 64 -30.00 18.58 -13.30
N PRO A 65 -30.55 18.34 -14.50
CA PRO A 65 -31.57 19.21 -15.07
C PRO A 65 -32.85 19.24 -14.19
N PRO A 66 -33.63 20.34 -14.24
CA PRO A 66 -34.88 20.45 -13.49
C PRO A 66 -35.79 19.24 -13.74
N GLY A 67 -36.29 18.63 -12.67
CA GLY A 67 -37.16 17.45 -12.74
C GLY A 67 -36.44 16.09 -12.84
N TRP A 68 -35.11 16.06 -13.00
CA TRP A 68 -34.38 14.79 -12.99
C TRP A 68 -34.30 14.20 -11.58
N LYS A 69 -34.81 12.98 -11.43
CA LYS A 69 -34.68 12.17 -10.21
C LYS A 69 -33.80 10.95 -10.54
N PRO A 70 -32.81 10.60 -9.70
CA PRO A 70 -32.05 9.36 -9.89
C PRO A 70 -33.03 8.18 -9.97
N ARG A 71 -32.82 7.28 -10.94
CA ARG A 71 -33.65 6.08 -11.14
C ARG A 71 -33.63 5.16 -9.90
N TYR A 72 -32.59 5.27 -9.07
CA TYR A 72 -32.41 4.48 -7.88
C TYR A 72 -32.08 5.38 -6.69
N LYS A 73 -32.98 5.42 -5.70
CA LYS A 73 -32.74 6.04 -4.40
C LYS A 73 -32.45 4.93 -3.40
N PHE A 74 -31.26 4.91 -2.83
CA PHE A 74 -31.09 4.20 -1.56
C PHE A 74 -31.94 4.93 -0.50
N PRO A 75 -32.73 4.23 0.33
CA PRO A 75 -33.38 4.84 1.48
C PRO A 75 -32.37 5.64 2.32
N VAL A 76 -32.79 6.73 2.93
CA VAL A 76 -31.93 7.49 3.86
C VAL A 76 -31.43 6.53 4.95
N GLY A 77 -30.11 6.43 5.12
CA GLY A 77 -29.49 5.47 6.05
C GLY A 77 -29.14 4.09 5.46
N HIS A 78 -29.58 3.78 4.23
CA HIS A 78 -29.20 2.54 3.56
C HIS A 78 -27.79 2.66 2.96
N ARG A 79 -26.87 1.84 3.45
CA ARG A 79 -25.55 1.66 2.86
C ARG A 79 -25.55 0.36 2.04
N PRO A 80 -25.26 0.38 0.73
CA PRO A 80 -25.15 -0.84 -0.03
C PRO A 80 -24.04 -1.72 0.56
N ALA A 81 -24.21 -3.05 0.50
CA ALA A 81 -23.22 -4.01 1.01
C ALA A 81 -21.80 -3.78 0.42
N ASN A 82 -21.75 -3.22 -0.79
CA ASN A 82 -20.51 -2.92 -1.52
C ASN A 82 -19.93 -1.54 -1.20
N ALA A 83 -20.52 -0.78 -0.27
CA ALA A 83 -19.96 0.50 0.16
C ALA A 83 -18.64 0.28 0.90
N PHE A 84 -17.62 1.06 0.54
CA PHE A 84 -16.39 1.10 1.34
C PHE A 84 -16.72 1.56 2.76
N LYS A 85 -16.26 0.78 3.76
CA LYS A 85 -16.40 1.19 5.16
C LYS A 85 -15.65 2.50 5.40
N VAL A 86 -16.25 3.41 6.16
CA VAL A 86 -15.58 4.65 6.62
C VAL A 86 -14.28 4.24 7.33
N GLY A 87 -13.16 4.89 6.96
CA GLY A 87 -11.82 4.54 7.47
C GLY A 87 -11.06 3.48 6.65
N ASN A 88 -11.65 2.92 5.58
CA ASN A 88 -10.94 1.98 4.72
C ASN A 88 -9.99 2.73 3.77
N ILE A 89 -8.73 2.91 4.20
CA ILE A 89 -7.69 3.52 3.37
C ILE A 89 -7.29 2.51 2.29
N PRO A 90 -7.37 2.86 0.98
CA PRO A 90 -6.91 1.96 -0.07
C PRO A 90 -5.47 1.52 0.18
N LYS A 91 -5.18 0.22 -0.02
CA LYS A 91 -3.85 -0.38 0.28
C LYS A 91 -2.67 0.38 -0.35
N HIS A 92 -2.89 1.06 -1.48
CA HIS A 92 -1.89 1.87 -2.15
C HIS A 92 -1.64 3.22 -1.46
N LYS A 93 -2.65 3.83 -0.83
CA LYS A 93 -2.49 5.06 -0.02
C LYS A 93 -1.85 4.77 1.34
N PHE A 94 -2.17 3.64 1.98
CA PHE A 94 -1.55 3.23 3.25
C PHE A 94 -0.02 3.12 3.15
N LYS A 95 0.49 2.73 1.98
CA LYS A 95 1.94 2.62 1.68
C LYS A 95 2.61 3.96 1.39
N ARG A 96 1.84 4.98 1.00
CA ARG A 96 2.34 6.27 0.50
C ARG A 96 2.42 7.35 1.59
N ILE A 97 1.76 7.12 2.73
CA ILE A 97 1.65 8.07 3.85
C ILE A 97 2.77 7.90 4.87
N ARG A 98 3.47 6.75 4.89
CA ARG A 98 4.51 6.48 5.89
C ARG A 98 5.85 7.03 5.44
N GLU A 99 6.36 8.00 6.20
CA GLU A 99 7.71 8.53 6.08
C GLU A 99 8.74 7.44 6.44
N ILE A 100 9.94 7.53 5.88
CA ILE A 100 11.06 6.65 6.22
C ILE A 100 11.31 6.78 7.73
N GLY A 101 11.42 5.64 8.43
CA GLY A 101 11.53 5.58 9.89
C GLY A 101 10.20 5.32 10.61
N PHE A 102 9.06 5.25 9.90
CA PHE A 102 7.79 4.92 10.53
C PHE A 102 7.81 3.54 11.22
N GLU A 103 7.35 3.50 12.47
CA GLU A 103 7.31 2.29 13.30
C GLU A 103 5.87 1.82 13.56
N PHE A 104 5.69 0.50 13.64
CA PHE A 104 4.43 -0.09 14.11
C PHE A 104 4.63 -1.46 14.74
N LEU A 105 3.68 -1.82 15.59
CA LEU A 105 3.56 -3.17 16.14
C LEU A 105 2.89 -4.10 15.13
N THR A 106 3.57 -5.22 14.86
CA THR A 106 3.07 -6.32 14.04
C THR A 106 2.08 -7.17 14.84
N LYS A 107 1.20 -7.91 14.16
CA LYS A 107 0.27 -8.85 14.81
C LYS A 107 0.94 -9.86 15.73
N ASP A 108 2.19 -10.22 15.44
CA ASP A 108 2.99 -11.18 16.21
C ASP A 108 3.70 -10.56 17.44
N GLY A 109 3.52 -9.25 17.67
CA GLY A 109 4.06 -8.50 18.81
C GLY A 109 5.44 -7.87 18.57
N TYR A 110 5.95 -7.88 17.35
CA TYR A 110 7.25 -7.27 17.01
C TYR A 110 7.11 -5.85 16.46
N THR A 111 8.01 -4.96 16.88
CA THR A 111 8.17 -3.63 16.30
C THR A 111 8.87 -3.72 14.95
N ALA A 112 8.24 -3.19 13.90
CA ALA A 112 8.80 -3.11 12.54
C ALA A 112 9.04 -1.66 12.14
N ILE A 113 10.14 -1.40 11.42
CA ILE A 113 10.53 -0.09 10.91
C ILE A 113 10.45 -0.05 9.39
N TYR A 114 9.98 1.07 8.85
CA TYR A 114 9.92 1.33 7.41
C TYR A 114 11.24 1.94 6.92
N ILE A 115 12.02 1.18 6.15
CA ILE A 115 13.36 1.61 5.71
C ILE A 115 13.33 2.13 4.26
N ALA A 116 12.53 1.52 3.39
CA ALA A 116 12.43 1.90 1.99
C ALA A 116 11.05 1.53 1.41
N PRO A 117 10.67 2.05 0.23
CA PRO A 117 9.41 1.73 -0.43
C PRO A 117 9.14 0.23 -0.55
N LYS A 118 8.09 -0.25 0.14
CA LYS A 118 7.72 -1.69 0.25
C LYS A 118 8.68 -2.56 1.08
N HIS A 119 9.64 -1.98 1.78
CA HIS A 119 10.60 -2.68 2.63
C HIS A 119 10.39 -2.31 4.10
N PHE A 120 9.83 -3.26 4.85
CA PHE A 120 9.73 -3.22 6.30
C PHE A 120 10.67 -4.26 6.88
N VAL A 121 11.43 -3.87 7.90
CA VAL A 121 12.37 -4.75 8.58
C VAL A 121 12.01 -4.78 10.07
N PRO A 122 12.11 -5.92 10.76
CA PRO A 122 11.96 -5.95 12.21
C PRO A 122 13.02 -5.05 12.86
N LYS A 123 12.57 -4.12 13.72
CA LYS A 123 13.44 -3.08 14.30
C LYS A 123 14.57 -3.68 15.14
N HIS A 124 14.29 -4.74 15.89
CA HIS A 124 15.31 -5.46 16.65
C HIS A 124 16.46 -6.00 15.80
N ARG A 125 16.15 -6.51 14.60
CA ARG A 125 17.15 -7.03 13.67
C ARG A 125 17.98 -5.89 13.11
N TYR A 126 17.33 -4.79 12.72
CA TYR A 126 18.00 -3.60 12.22
C TYR A 126 18.98 -3.03 13.25
N LEU A 127 18.56 -2.86 14.51
CA LEU A 127 19.41 -2.36 15.59
C LEU A 127 20.52 -3.34 15.98
N TRP A 128 20.24 -4.64 15.94
CA TRP A 128 21.26 -5.67 16.18
C TRP A 128 22.37 -5.61 15.11
N GLU A 129 21.98 -5.57 13.82
CA GLU A 129 22.92 -5.53 12.70
C GLU A 129 23.80 -4.26 12.72
N GLN A 130 23.27 -3.13 13.21
CA GLN A 130 24.05 -1.91 13.41
C GLN A 130 25.11 -2.03 14.51
N LYS A 131 24.83 -2.75 15.60
CA LYS A 131 25.72 -2.85 16.78
C LYS A 131 26.72 -4.01 16.69
N TYR A 132 26.26 -5.18 16.24
CA TYR A 132 27.03 -6.43 16.25
C TYR A 132 27.37 -6.95 14.85
N GLY A 133 26.85 -6.32 13.80
CA GLY A 133 27.04 -6.76 12.41
C GLY A 133 26.02 -7.81 11.96
N ALA A 134 26.23 -8.33 10.76
CA ALA A 134 25.31 -9.26 10.11
C ALA A 134 25.14 -10.57 10.90
N ILE A 135 23.90 -11.07 10.95
CA ILE A 135 23.58 -12.36 11.56
C ILE A 135 24.20 -13.49 10.73
N PRO A 136 25.07 -14.34 11.30
CA PRO A 136 25.67 -15.46 10.58
C PRO A 136 24.64 -16.47 10.08
N ALA A 137 24.96 -17.16 8.97
CA ALA A 137 24.12 -18.23 8.45
C ALA A 137 23.96 -19.36 9.50
N GLY A 138 22.73 -19.84 9.68
CA GLY A 138 22.43 -20.87 10.68
C GLY A 138 22.17 -20.34 12.09
N TYR A 139 22.20 -19.03 12.31
CA TYR A 139 21.83 -18.40 13.58
C TYR A 139 20.55 -17.55 13.43
N PHE A 140 19.91 -17.24 14.56
CA PHE A 140 18.73 -16.38 14.62
C PHE A 140 18.71 -15.58 15.92
N LEU A 141 17.95 -14.48 15.94
CA LEU A 141 17.74 -13.67 17.14
C LEU A 141 16.54 -14.16 17.93
N LYS A 142 16.77 -14.45 19.21
CA LYS A 142 15.72 -14.79 20.18
C LYS A 142 15.56 -13.69 21.21
N CYS A 143 14.32 -13.25 21.41
CA CYS A 143 13.96 -12.28 22.44
C CYS A 143 14.00 -12.94 23.83
N LYS A 144 14.68 -12.30 24.79
CA LYS A 144 14.73 -12.73 26.19
C LYS A 144 13.51 -12.25 26.98
N GLY A 145 13.12 -10.99 26.79
CA GLY A 145 12.05 -10.34 27.53
C GLY A 145 10.82 -10.09 26.67
N ASP A 146 10.52 -8.79 26.49
CA ASP A 146 9.39 -8.28 25.74
C ASP A 146 9.71 -8.18 24.23
N ARG A 147 8.76 -8.56 23.38
CA ARG A 147 8.92 -8.56 21.91
C ARG A 147 8.81 -7.17 21.30
N ALA A 148 8.17 -6.23 22.00
CA ALA A 148 8.06 -4.84 21.58
C ALA A 148 9.39 -4.09 21.77
N ASP A 149 10.16 -4.48 22.79
CA ASP A 149 11.47 -3.90 23.06
C ASP A 149 12.51 -4.34 22.01
N SER A 150 13.02 -3.35 21.30
CA SER A 150 13.95 -3.52 20.18
C SER A 150 15.41 -3.27 20.56
N ASP A 151 15.71 -3.00 21.84
CA ASP A 151 17.09 -2.83 22.30
C ASP A 151 17.91 -4.11 22.03
N PRO A 152 19.08 -4.04 21.36
CA PRO A 152 19.90 -5.22 21.08
C PRO A 152 20.23 -6.09 22.30
N SER A 153 20.27 -5.55 23.52
CA SER A 153 20.52 -6.31 24.76
C SER A 153 19.39 -7.28 25.13
N ASN A 154 18.16 -6.99 24.72
CA ASN A 154 16.98 -7.85 24.91
C ASN A 154 16.97 -9.05 23.93
N TRP A 155 17.87 -9.06 22.96
CA TRP A 155 17.97 -10.11 21.94
C TRP A 155 19.24 -10.92 22.13
N GLU A 156 19.17 -12.19 21.75
CA GLU A 156 20.31 -13.09 21.81
C GLU A 156 20.44 -13.85 20.51
N LEU A 157 21.67 -13.90 20.00
CA LEU A 157 22.00 -14.73 18.86
C LEU A 157 22.09 -16.20 19.29
N ILE A 158 21.26 -17.07 18.72
CA ILE A 158 21.29 -18.50 19.00
C ILE A 158 21.26 -19.36 17.74
N PRO A 159 21.87 -20.56 17.75
CA PRO A 159 21.82 -21.48 16.62
C PRO A 159 20.39 -21.89 16.25
N ARG A 160 20.11 -22.05 14.96
CA ARG A 160 18.79 -22.44 14.43
C ARG A 160 18.30 -23.77 14.99
N GLY A 161 19.20 -24.68 15.33
CA GLY A 161 18.88 -25.97 15.95
C GLY A 161 18.16 -25.85 17.31
N LEU A 162 18.34 -24.73 18.03
CA LEU A 162 17.69 -24.52 19.32
C LEU A 162 16.21 -24.11 19.20
N ILE A 163 15.75 -23.61 18.05
CA ILE A 163 14.37 -23.13 17.87
C ILE A 163 13.37 -24.20 18.27
N SER A 164 13.54 -25.41 17.73
CA SER A 164 12.62 -26.52 17.97
C SER A 164 12.66 -27.03 19.42
N MET A 165 13.81 -26.92 20.09
CA MET A 165 13.97 -27.31 21.49
C MET A 165 13.35 -26.29 22.46
N LEU A 166 13.31 -25.02 22.05
CA LEU A 166 12.74 -23.93 22.85
C LEU A 166 11.22 -23.84 22.69
N ASP A 167 10.73 -23.72 21.46
CA ASP A 167 9.32 -23.41 21.16
C ASP A 167 8.68 -24.37 20.15
N GLY A 168 9.34 -25.48 19.81
CA GLY A 168 8.72 -26.51 18.98
C GLY A 168 7.62 -27.29 19.72
N PRO A 169 6.94 -28.23 19.04
CA PRO A 169 5.85 -29.02 19.63
C PRO A 169 6.25 -29.81 20.89
N GLN A 170 7.50 -30.29 20.93
CA GLN A 170 8.10 -30.96 22.09
C GLN A 170 9.09 -30.05 22.84
N GLY A 171 9.06 -28.74 22.54
CA GLY A 171 9.94 -27.76 23.16
C GLY A 171 9.49 -27.37 24.55
N ARG A 172 10.32 -26.59 25.25
CA ARG A 172 10.09 -26.18 26.64
C ARG A 172 9.15 -24.99 26.81
N GLY A 173 8.54 -24.51 25.73
CA GLY A 173 7.61 -23.37 25.77
C GLY A 173 8.26 -22.05 26.18
N TYR A 174 9.51 -21.82 25.77
CA TYR A 174 10.30 -20.64 26.17
C TYR A 174 9.55 -19.31 26.01
N SER A 175 8.82 -19.13 24.92
CA SER A 175 8.09 -17.88 24.64
C SER A 175 6.94 -17.60 25.59
N ARG A 176 6.43 -18.63 26.27
CA ARG A 176 5.33 -18.53 27.25
C ARG A 176 5.82 -18.61 28.69
N ALA A 177 7.10 -18.96 28.89
CA ALA A 177 7.68 -19.10 30.22
C ALA A 177 7.79 -17.74 30.95
N PRO A 178 7.62 -17.72 32.28
CA PRO A 178 7.92 -16.55 33.11
C PRO A 178 9.35 -16.04 32.89
N ALA A 179 9.57 -14.74 33.05
CA ALA A 179 10.87 -14.10 32.80
C ALA A 179 12.02 -14.73 33.60
N GLU A 180 11.75 -15.16 34.84
CA GLU A 180 12.72 -15.80 35.74
C GLU A 180 13.18 -17.19 35.25
N LEU A 181 12.31 -17.93 34.57
CA LEU A 181 12.62 -19.30 34.09
C LEU A 181 13.30 -19.30 32.72
N LYS A 182 13.15 -18.23 31.94
CA LYS A 182 13.73 -18.14 30.59
C LYS A 182 15.25 -18.35 30.58
N PRO A 183 16.07 -17.72 31.44
CA PRO A 183 17.51 -17.97 31.47
C PRO A 183 17.85 -19.45 31.70
N ILE A 184 17.13 -20.12 32.60
CA ILE A 184 17.34 -21.54 32.94
C ILE A 184 16.99 -22.42 31.74
N ILE A 185 15.82 -22.20 31.11
CA ILE A 185 15.41 -22.93 29.91
C ILE A 185 16.44 -22.76 28.78
N MET A 186 16.93 -21.54 28.57
CA MET A 186 17.96 -21.25 27.57
C MET A 186 19.28 -21.98 27.87
N ALA A 187 19.72 -21.98 29.13
CA ALA A 187 20.94 -22.67 29.54
C ALA A 187 20.86 -24.20 29.32
N VAL A 188 19.77 -24.82 29.77
CA VAL A 188 19.54 -26.27 29.60
C VAL A 188 19.48 -26.64 28.11
N THR A 189 18.73 -25.89 27.31
CA THR A 189 18.62 -26.17 25.86
C THR A 189 19.95 -26.02 25.12
N ARG A 190 20.80 -25.06 25.53
CA ARG A 190 22.17 -24.94 24.99
C ARG A 190 23.02 -26.16 25.30
N LEU A 191 22.97 -26.67 26.53
CA LEU A 191 23.71 -27.86 26.92
C LEU A 191 23.25 -29.10 26.15
N GLU A 192 21.94 -29.29 26.00
CA GLU A 192 21.42 -30.42 25.21
C GLU A 192 21.79 -30.33 23.73
N HIS A 193 21.73 -29.12 23.17
CA HIS A 193 22.14 -28.89 21.79
C HIS A 193 23.62 -29.22 21.59
N THR A 194 24.51 -28.77 22.47
CA THR A 194 25.94 -29.09 22.36
C THR A 194 26.22 -30.58 22.52
N LEU A 195 25.53 -31.27 23.43
CA LEU A 195 25.61 -32.73 23.57
C LEU A 195 25.15 -33.45 22.29
N LYS A 196 24.06 -32.99 21.67
CA LYS A 196 23.52 -33.57 20.43
C LYS A 196 24.46 -33.37 19.25
N GLU A 197 25.06 -32.20 19.12
CA GLU A 197 26.06 -31.91 18.08
C GLU A 197 27.33 -32.74 18.26
N ARG A 198 27.76 -33.00 19.51
CA ARG A 198 28.87 -33.91 19.80
C ARG A 198 28.59 -35.36 19.42
N LYS A 199 27.37 -35.86 19.64
CA LYS A 199 26.97 -37.22 19.26
C LYS A 199 26.82 -37.42 17.74
N ARG A 200 26.66 -36.32 16.99
CA ARG A 200 26.53 -36.33 15.53
C ARG A 200 27.87 -36.35 14.80
N ARG A 201 28.95 -35.97 15.49
CA ARG A 201 30.33 -36.08 15.04
C ARG A 201 30.88 -37.44 15.39
#